data_AF-A0A3N6ALZ4-F1
#
_entry.id   AF-A0A3N6ALZ4-F1
#
_cell.length_a   1.000
_cell.length_b   1.000
_cell.length_c   1.000
_cell.angle_alpha   90.00
_cell.angle_beta   90.00
_cell.angle_gamma   90.00
#
_symmetry.space_group_name_H-M   'P 1'
#
loop_
_entity.id
_entity.type
_entity.pdbx_description
1 polymer ?
#
loop_
_entity_poly.entity_id
_entity_poly.type
_entity_poly.pdbx_seq_one_letter_code
_entity_poly.pdbx_strand_id
1 'polypeptide(L)'
;MLTKIKKVKFQPEFKDPVYEVILDCPKENKLYIKFDYKYKNQTFKPSLVNYNKENKGTKLAWYTQKVEKMTVQEFLSQIARKINKKYNFKFKETL
;
A
#
# COMPACT_ATOMS: atom_id res chain seq x y z
N MET A 1 -12.46 -2.25 -2.76
CA MET A 1 -11.71 -1.13 -2.17
C MET A 1 -12.48 0.16 -2.39
N LEU A 2 -12.89 0.83 -1.32
CA LEU A 2 -13.61 2.10 -1.33
C LEU A 2 -12.69 3.27 -1.69
N THR A 3 -11.42 3.19 -1.29
CA THR A 3 -10.41 4.18 -1.67
C THR A 3 -10.06 4.17 -3.14
N LYS A 4 -9.66 5.34 -3.64
CA LYS A 4 -9.12 5.53 -4.99
C LYS A 4 -7.68 6.00 -4.92
N ILE A 5 -6.81 5.41 -5.74
CA ILE A 5 -5.40 5.80 -5.83
C ILE A 5 -5.32 7.15 -6.56
N LYS A 6 -4.82 8.18 -5.87
CA LYS A 6 -4.65 9.53 -6.41
C LYS A 6 -3.24 9.76 -6.95
N LYS A 7 -2.22 9.38 -6.19
CA LYS A 7 -0.81 9.54 -6.56
C LYS A 7 -0.02 8.30 -6.16
N VAL A 8 0.97 7.97 -6.98
CA VAL A 8 1.88 6.84 -6.76
C VAL A 8 3.31 7.31 -7.00
N LYS A 9 4.21 6.87 -6.13
CA LYS A 9 5.64 6.77 -6.40
C LYS A 9 6.03 5.32 -6.17
N PHE A 10 6.63 4.70 -7.17
CA PHE A 10 6.98 3.29 -7.18
C PHE A 10 8.47 3.15 -7.45
N GLN A 11 9.16 2.36 -6.65
CA GLN A 11 10.61 2.20 -6.66
C GLN A 11 10.94 0.70 -6.69
N PRO A 12 10.79 0.03 -7.84
CA PRO A 12 11.06 -1.41 -8.00
C PRO A 12 12.54 -1.79 -7.90
N GLU A 13 13.45 -0.83 -8.03
CA GLU A 13 14.90 -1.02 -8.04
C GLU A 13 15.49 -1.39 -6.67
N PHE A 14 14.75 -1.15 -5.59
CA PHE A 14 15.16 -1.53 -4.25
C PHE A 14 15.16 -3.05 -4.08
N LYS A 15 15.93 -3.54 -3.10
CA LYS A 15 15.98 -4.96 -2.72
C LYS A 15 14.57 -5.55 -2.54
N ASP A 16 13.73 -4.81 -1.82
CA ASP A 16 12.29 -5.04 -1.67
C ASP A 16 11.57 -3.87 -2.37
N PRO A 17 10.68 -4.10 -3.37
CA PRO A 17 10.00 -3.03 -4.10
C PRO A 17 9.21 -2.12 -3.16
N VAL A 18 9.43 -0.82 -3.28
CA VAL A 18 8.80 0.19 -2.41
C VAL A 18 7.67 0.91 -3.13
N TYR A 19 6.55 1.05 -2.44
CA TYR A 19 5.33 1.70 -2.89
C TYR A 19 5.01 2.87 -1.96
N GLU A 20 4.86 4.06 -2.51
CA GLU A 20 4.33 5.24 -1.83
C GLU A 20 3.05 5.67 -2.53
N VAL A 21 1.93 5.69 -1.80
CA VAL A 21 0.61 5.99 -2.37
C VAL A 21 -0.13 7.05 -1.58
N ILE A 22 -0.83 7.92 -2.28
CA ILE A 22 -1.86 8.80 -1.72
C ILE A 22 -3.20 8.30 -2.24
N LEU A 23 -4.12 8.01 -1.32
CA LEU A 23 -5.46 7.54 -1.58
C LEU A 23 -6.46 8.63 -1.19
N ASP A 24 -7.46 8.86 -2.05
CA ASP A 24 -8.67 9.57 -1.68
C ASP A 24 -9.62 8.56 -1.02
N CYS A 25 -10.00 8.83 0.23
CA CYS A 25 -10.86 8.02 1.08
C CYS A 25 -12.30 8.53 1.07
N PRO A 26 -13.28 7.74 1.56
CA PRO A 26 -14.64 8.23 1.81
C PRO A 26 -14.64 9.48 2.69
N LYS A 27 -15.65 10.35 2.50
CA LYS A 27 -15.81 11.63 3.22
C LYS A 27 -14.61 12.59 3.06
N GLU A 28 -14.02 12.63 1.86
CA GLU A 28 -12.91 13.53 1.48
C GLU A 28 -11.61 13.37 2.30
N ASN A 29 -11.51 12.29 3.07
CA ASN A 29 -10.30 11.98 3.83
C ASN A 29 -9.15 11.58 2.91
N LYS A 30 -7.91 11.73 3.38
CA LYS A 30 -6.71 11.35 2.64
C LYS A 30 -5.87 10.37 3.45
N LEU A 31 -5.46 9.29 2.80
CA LEU A 31 -4.60 8.28 3.36
C LEU A 31 -3.32 8.17 2.54
N TYR A 32 -2.19 8.47 3.16
CA TYR A 32 -0.87 8.21 2.61
C TYR A 32 -0.29 6.94 3.23
N ILE A 33 0.30 6.09 2.39
CA ILE A 33 0.93 4.84 2.83
C ILE A 33 2.24 4.67 2.09
N LYS A 34 3.31 4.43 2.84
CA LYS A 34 4.55 3.83 2.36
C LYS A 34 4.60 2.38 2.81
N PHE A 35 4.83 1.47 1.89
CA PHE A 35 4.93 0.04 2.16
C PHE A 35 5.86 -0.64 1.15
N ASP A 36 6.34 -1.82 1.50
CA ASP A 36 7.26 -2.59 0.66
C ASP A 36 6.85 -4.05 0.58
N TYR A 37 7.21 -4.71 -0.52
CA TYR A 37 7.04 -6.15 -0.69
C TYR A 37 8.29 -6.88 -0.24
N LYS A 38 8.17 -7.67 0.82
CA LYS A 38 9.24 -8.49 1.37
C LYS A 38 9.30 -9.83 0.64
N TYR A 39 10.36 -10.05 -0.14
CA TYR A 39 10.54 -11.32 -0.85
C TYR A 39 10.68 -12.52 0.09
N LYS A 40 11.41 -12.36 1.22
CA LYS A 40 11.71 -13.45 2.16
C LYS A 40 10.46 -14.18 2.67
N ASN A 41 9.36 -13.47 2.85
CA ASN A 41 8.11 -14.01 3.40
C ASN A 41 6.89 -13.67 2.53
N GLN A 42 7.15 -13.26 1.28
CA GLN A 42 6.14 -12.94 0.26
C GLN A 42 4.98 -12.06 0.77
N THR A 43 5.29 -11.06 1.61
CA THR A 43 4.27 -10.24 2.29
C THR A 43 4.49 -8.75 2.08
N PHE A 44 3.44 -7.95 2.25
CA PHE A 44 3.55 -6.50 2.26
C PHE A 44 3.69 -5.98 3.68
N LYS A 45 4.58 -5.01 3.89
CA LYS A 45 4.76 -4.36 5.18
C LYS A 45 4.58 -2.85 5.07
N PRO A 46 3.64 -2.25 5.83
CA PRO A 46 3.57 -0.80 5.94
C PRO A 46 4.74 -0.29 6.80
N SER A 47 5.39 0.78 6.34
CA SER A 47 6.48 1.46 7.05
C SER A 47 6.11 2.89 7.46
N LEU A 48 5.17 3.54 6.77
CA LEU A 48 4.63 4.84 7.17
C LEU A 48 3.16 4.98 6.72
N VAL A 49 2.32 5.45 7.62
CA VAL A 49 0.88 5.68 7.39
C VAL A 49 0.54 7.06 7.92
N ASN A 50 0.00 7.94 7.07
CA ASN A 50 -0.56 9.21 7.48
C ASN A 50 -2.03 9.28 7.08
N TYR A 51 -2.91 9.61 8.01
CA TYR A 51 -4.34 9.81 7.75
C TYR A 51 -4.72 11.25 8.10
N ASN A 52 -5.22 12.01 7.13
CA ASN A 52 -5.54 13.43 7.30
C ASN A 52 -4.42 14.25 7.94
N LYS A 53 -3.17 14.04 7.47
CA LYS A 53 -1.93 14.66 8.00
C LYS A 53 -1.50 14.18 9.40
N GLU A 54 -2.25 13.28 10.04
CA GLU A 54 -1.84 12.68 11.30
C GLU A 54 -0.99 11.42 11.06
N ASN A 55 0.20 11.37 11.67
CA ASN A 55 1.09 10.21 11.58
C ASN A 55 0.57 9.06 12.45
N LYS A 56 0.29 7.92 11.79
CA LYS A 56 -0.18 6.68 12.43
C LYS A 56 0.93 5.63 12.56
N GLY A 57 2.18 5.98 12.27
CA GLY A 57 3.32 5.07 12.26
C GLY A 57 3.12 3.98 11.21
N THR A 58 3.12 2.72 11.63
CA THR A 58 2.83 1.56 10.77
C THR A 58 1.38 1.06 10.91
N LYS A 59 0.55 1.72 11.72
CA LYS A 59 -0.80 1.26 12.07
C LYS A 59 -1.78 1.52 10.93
N LEU A 60 -2.04 0.48 10.14
CA LEU A 60 -3.00 0.51 9.03
C LEU A 60 -4.29 -0.31 9.29
N ALA A 61 -4.24 -1.26 10.22
CA ALA A 61 -5.33 -2.21 10.47
C ALA A 61 -6.65 -1.52 10.85
N TRP A 62 -6.60 -0.45 11.66
CA TRP A 62 -7.80 0.29 12.05
C TRP A 62 -8.55 0.83 10.83
N TYR A 63 -7.85 1.25 9.78
CA TYR A 63 -8.44 1.77 8.56
C TYR A 63 -8.98 0.64 7.70
N THR A 64 -8.15 -0.37 7.42
CA THR A 64 -8.54 -1.45 6.49
C THR A 64 -9.68 -2.30 7.05
N GLN A 65 -9.70 -2.56 8.36
CA GLN A 65 -10.76 -3.34 8.98
C GLN A 65 -12.05 -2.53 9.16
N LYS A 66 -11.97 -1.26 9.59
CA LYS A 66 -13.18 -0.47 9.85
C LYS A 66 -13.81 0.09 8.58
N VAL A 67 -12.99 0.59 7.66
CA VAL A 67 -13.42 1.29 6.43
C VAL A 67 -13.50 0.32 5.26
N GLU A 68 -12.41 -0.38 4.95
CA GLU A 68 -12.31 -1.22 3.74
C GLU A 68 -12.88 -2.64 3.93
N LYS A 69 -13.17 -3.04 5.17
CA LYS A 69 -13.66 -4.38 5.56
C LYS A 69 -12.76 -5.52 5.06
N MET A 70 -11.44 -5.33 5.13
CA MET A 70 -10.44 -6.33 4.71
C MET A 70 -9.16 -6.27 5.56
N THR A 71 -8.32 -7.29 5.44
CA THR A 71 -7.03 -7.34 6.10
C THR A 71 -6.06 -6.31 5.50
N VAL A 72 -5.01 -5.98 6.26
CA VAL A 72 -3.93 -5.11 5.77
C VAL A 72 -3.26 -5.72 4.53
N GLN A 73 -3.04 -7.03 4.53
CA GLN A 73 -2.34 -7.72 3.45
C GLN A 73 -3.15 -7.71 2.15
N GLU A 74 -4.45 -8.00 2.21
CA GLU A 74 -5.34 -7.94 1.03
C GLU A 74 -5.39 -6.52 0.46
N PHE A 75 -5.48 -5.51 1.33
CA PHE A 75 -5.54 -4.12 0.93
C PHE A 75 -4.27 -3.67 0.20
N LEU A 76 -3.09 -3.92 0.79
CA LEU A 76 -1.80 -3.58 0.18
C LEU A 76 -1.55 -4.37 -1.11
N SER A 77 -1.98 -5.65 -1.16
CA SER A 77 -1.88 -6.47 -2.37
C SER A 77 -2.73 -5.92 -3.52
N GLN A 78 -3.96 -5.47 -3.26
CA GLN A 78 -4.80 -4.84 -4.28
C GLN A 78 -4.18 -3.54 -4.82
N ILE A 79 -3.58 -2.73 -3.96
CA ILE A 79 -2.88 -1.50 -4.35
C ILE A 79 -1.66 -1.86 -5.21
N ALA A 80 -0.81 -2.77 -4.73
CA ALA A 80 0.38 -3.20 -5.45
C ALA A 80 0.04 -3.79 -6.82
N ARG A 81 -1.00 -4.63 -6.92
CA ARG A 81 -1.45 -5.20 -8.20
C ARG A 81 -1.81 -4.11 -9.23
N LYS A 82 -2.49 -3.04 -8.82
CA LYS A 82 -2.83 -1.91 -9.71
C LYS A 82 -1.58 -1.16 -10.17
N ILE A 83 -0.64 -0.92 -9.26
CA ILE A 83 0.62 -0.23 -9.55
C ILE A 83 1.50 -1.08 -10.45
N ASN A 84 1.69 -2.36 -10.12
CA ASN A 84 2.49 -3.29 -10.89
C ASN A 84 1.99 -3.41 -12.33
N LYS A 85 0.66 -3.47 -12.51
CA LYS A 85 0.06 -3.42 -13.85
C LYS A 85 0.40 -2.12 -14.59
N LYS A 86 0.33 -0.96 -13.92
CA LYS A 86 0.67 0.35 -14.51
C LYS A 86 2.14 0.43 -14.96
N TYR A 87 3.06 -0.16 -14.20
CA TYR A 87 4.51 -0.10 -14.47
C TYR A 87 5.05 -1.37 -15.16
N ASN A 88 4.18 -2.28 -15.61
CA ASN A 88 4.54 -3.59 -16.16
C ASN A 88 5.56 -4.37 -15.28
N PHE A 89 5.40 -4.26 -13.97
CA PHE A 89 6.29 -4.89 -13.00
C PHE A 89 5.81 -6.28 -12.63
N LYS A 90 6.74 -7.24 -12.57
CA LYS A 90 6.52 -8.60 -12.07
C LYS A 90 7.44 -8.83 -10.87
N PHE A 91 6.92 -9.49 -9.85
CA PHE A 91 7.75 -9.93 -8.72
C PHE A 91 8.78 -10.93 -9.21
N LYS A 92 9.97 -10.90 -8.60
CA LYS A 92 10.97 -11.94 -8.81
C LYS A 92 10.40 -13.28 -8.36
N GLU A 93 10.65 -14.33 -9.14
CA GLU A 93 10.44 -15.69 -8.68
C GLU A 93 11.41 -15.94 -7.52
N THR A 94 10.87 -16.31 -6.37
CA THR A 94 11.69 -16.75 -5.24
C THR A 94 12.06 -18.21 -5.51
N LEU A 95 13.37 -18.47 -5.69
CA LEU A 95 13.96 -19.81 -5.72
C LEU A 95 13.69 -20.59 -4.44
#